data_AF-A0A9D4QJX1-F1
#
_entry.id   AF-A0A9D4QJX1-F1
#
_cell.length_a   1.000
_cell.length_b   1.000
_cell.length_c   1.000
_cell.angle_alpha   90.00
_cell.angle_beta   90.00
_cell.angle_gamma   90.00
#
_symmetry.space_group_name_H-M   'P 1'
#
loop_
_entity.id
_entity.type
_entity.pdbx_description
1 polymer ?
#
loop_
_entity_poly.entity_id
_entity_poly.type
_entity_poly.pdbx_seq_one_letter_code
_entity_poly.pdbx_strand_id
1 'polypeptide(L)'
;MRRYRADRYPVLAFVGAPATFPVQQENLALQSYLIWSDTVLNKARHFIRTGLRVPFVGIHLRNGIDWVRACEHLESSPLLFSAPQCVGYMGERGPLPPLACLPTPEVVTQQIPPSTMMELGVACFRST
;
A
#
# COMPACT_ATOMS: atom_id res chain seq x y z
N MET A 1 8.51 16.22 28.28
CA MET A 1 8.52 14.98 29.11
C MET A 1 8.41 15.30 30.61
N ARG A 2 7.35 16.00 31.06
CA ARG A 2 7.17 16.31 32.50
C ARG A 2 6.00 15.56 33.16
N ARG A 3 5.01 15.12 32.37
CA ARG A 3 3.76 14.51 32.87
C ARG A 3 3.90 13.01 33.20
N TYR A 4 4.49 12.24 32.29
CA TYR A 4 4.69 10.79 32.46
C TYR A 4 6.19 10.49 32.59
N ARG A 5 6.70 10.59 33.82
CA ARG A 5 8.09 10.24 34.12
C ARG A 5 8.24 8.73 34.23
N ALA A 6 9.31 8.18 33.68
CA ALA A 6 9.55 6.73 33.60
C ALA A 6 9.68 6.05 34.97
N ASP A 7 10.12 6.77 36.01
CA ASP A 7 10.21 6.27 37.39
C ASP A 7 8.82 6.00 38.02
N ARG A 8 7.78 6.72 37.58
CA ARG A 8 6.39 6.56 38.06
C ARG A 8 5.48 5.84 37.07
N TYR A 9 5.77 5.95 35.78
CA TYR A 9 5.02 5.35 34.69
C TYR A 9 5.98 4.53 33.81
N PRO A 10 6.44 3.36 34.29
CA PRO A 10 7.45 2.56 33.60
C PRO A 10 6.95 1.96 32.29
N VAL A 11 5.63 1.84 32.15
CA VAL A 11 4.96 1.35 30.94
C VAL A 11 3.84 2.31 30.57
N LEU A 12 3.85 2.77 29.33
CA LEU A 12 2.72 3.48 28.72
C LEU A 12 2.02 2.52 27.76
N ALA A 13 0.88 1.98 28.20
CA ALA A 13 0.05 1.12 27.38
C ALA A 13 -1.06 1.95 26.73
N PHE A 14 -1.16 1.88 25.40
CA PHE A 14 -2.16 2.59 24.62
C PHE A 14 -3.18 1.59 24.05
N VAL A 15 -4.46 1.97 24.04
CA VAL A 15 -5.54 1.15 23.46
C VAL A 15 -5.48 1.07 21.92
N GLY A 16 -4.76 1.99 21.29
CA GLY A 16 -4.47 2.01 19.86
C GLY A 16 -3.06 2.54 19.61
N ALA A 17 -2.58 2.44 18.37
CA ALA A 17 -1.26 2.92 18.03
C ALA A 17 -1.16 4.44 18.28
N PRO A 18 -0.17 4.93 19.06
CA PRO A 18 0.00 6.36 19.33
C PRO A 18 0.68 7.04 18.13
N ALA A 19 0.04 6.99 16.96
CA ALA A 19 0.55 7.48 15.69
C ALA A 19 -0.60 8.08 14.85
N THR A 20 -0.25 8.89 13.85
CA THR A 20 -1.24 9.40 12.90
C THR A 20 -1.62 8.33 11.87
N PHE A 21 -2.83 8.47 11.34
CA PHE A 21 -3.27 7.74 10.17
C PHE A 21 -3.87 8.73 9.15
N PRO A 22 -3.38 8.78 7.90
CA PRO A 22 -2.22 8.04 7.39
C PRO A 22 -0.89 8.42 8.05
N VAL A 23 0.15 7.62 7.77
CA VAL A 23 1.52 7.89 8.23
C VAL A 23 1.96 9.28 7.75
N GLN A 24 2.68 10.05 8.56
CA GLN A 24 3.26 11.33 8.14
C GLN A 24 4.43 11.14 7.18
N GLN A 25 4.67 12.13 6.31
CA GLN A 25 5.71 12.06 5.29
C GLN A 25 7.10 11.81 5.87
N GLU A 26 7.42 12.46 6.99
CA GLU A 26 8.71 12.35 7.68
C GLU A 26 9.00 10.92 8.18
N ASN A 27 7.94 10.13 8.43
CA ASN A 27 8.05 8.77 8.95
C ASN A 27 8.16 7.70 7.85
N LEU A 28 8.02 8.04 6.57
CA LEU A 28 8.07 7.07 5.47
C LEU A 28 9.41 6.31 5.38
N ALA A 29 10.52 7.01 5.65
CA ALA A 29 11.86 6.41 5.62
C ALA A 29 12.03 5.29 6.65
N LEU A 30 11.20 5.25 7.69
CA LEU A 30 11.26 4.23 8.74
C LEU A 30 10.89 2.82 8.23
N GLN A 31 10.26 2.70 7.06
CA GLN A 31 10.00 1.42 6.42
C GLN A 31 11.30 0.62 6.19
N SER A 32 12.45 1.29 6.05
CA SER A 32 13.77 0.64 5.91
C SER A 32 14.18 -0.22 7.12
N TYR A 33 13.60 0.03 8.29
CA TYR A 33 13.82 -0.78 9.50
C TYR A 33 12.87 -1.97 9.60
N LEU A 34 11.87 -2.09 8.72
CA LEU A 34 10.94 -3.21 8.67
C LEU A 34 11.48 -4.31 7.74
N ILE A 35 12.24 -5.22 8.33
CA ILE A 35 12.85 -6.35 7.63
C ILE A 35 11.92 -7.56 7.70
N TRP A 36 11.60 -8.15 6.54
CA TRP A 36 10.84 -9.40 6.48
C TRP A 36 11.57 -10.52 7.22
N SER A 37 10.84 -11.32 8.00
CA SER A 37 11.41 -12.52 8.62
C SER A 37 11.88 -13.52 7.57
N ASP A 38 12.85 -14.35 7.93
CA ASP A 38 13.38 -15.41 7.04
C ASP A 38 12.26 -16.30 6.51
N THR A 39 11.26 -16.61 7.33
CA THR A 39 10.09 -17.39 6.93
C THR A 39 9.32 -16.75 5.78
N VAL A 40 9.04 -15.45 5.86
CA VAL A 40 8.30 -14.72 4.80
C VAL A 40 9.18 -14.59 3.56
N LEU A 41 10.45 -14.22 3.75
CA LEU A 41 11.40 -14.03 2.66
C LEU A 41 11.64 -15.33 1.87
N ASN A 42 11.77 -16.46 2.55
CA ASN A 42 11.96 -17.77 1.91
C ASN A 42 10.72 -18.21 1.14
N LYS A 43 9.52 -17.96 1.66
CA LYS A 43 8.26 -18.23 0.92
C LYS A 43 8.17 -17.37 -0.34
N ALA A 44 8.46 -16.07 -0.25
CA ALA A 44 8.45 -15.17 -1.40
C ALA A 44 9.47 -15.60 -2.46
N ARG A 45 10.70 -15.92 -2.05
CA ARG A 45 11.75 -16.41 -2.97
C ARG A 45 11.36 -17.73 -3.64
N HIS A 46 10.79 -18.67 -2.87
CA HIS A 46 10.30 -19.92 -3.43
C HIS A 46 9.22 -19.67 -4.49
N PHE A 47 8.20 -18.87 -4.15
CA PHE A 47 7.11 -18.50 -5.07
C PHE A 47 7.64 -17.85 -6.36
N ILE A 48 8.57 -16.90 -6.26
CA ILE A 48 9.17 -16.26 -7.43
C ILE A 48 9.91 -17.29 -8.29
N ARG A 49 10.71 -18.16 -7.67
CA ARG A 49 11.53 -19.15 -8.40
C ARG A 49 10.71 -20.24 -9.09
N THR A 50 9.59 -20.64 -8.51
CA THR A 50 8.79 -21.77 -9.02
C THR A 50 7.57 -21.32 -9.82
N GLY A 51 7.05 -20.12 -9.56
CA GLY A 51 5.79 -19.65 -10.11
C GLY A 51 5.90 -18.52 -11.13
N LEU A 52 7.03 -17.79 -11.20
CA LEU A 52 7.14 -16.59 -12.02
C LEU A 52 8.30 -16.68 -13.02
N ARG A 53 8.04 -16.26 -14.26
CA ARG A 53 9.08 -16.01 -15.26
C ARG A 53 9.74 -14.66 -14.97
N VAL A 54 11.06 -14.64 -14.81
CA VAL A 54 11.85 -13.42 -14.62
C VAL A 54 12.34 -12.85 -15.96
N PRO A 55 12.37 -11.51 -16.14
CA PRO A 55 11.86 -10.49 -15.23
C PRO A 55 10.32 -10.46 -15.21
N PHE A 56 9.73 -9.94 -14.14
CA PHE A 56 8.27 -9.86 -13.99
C PHE A 56 7.79 -8.50 -13.48
N VAL A 57 6.52 -8.20 -13.76
CA VAL A 57 5.77 -7.07 -13.19
C VAL A 57 4.79 -7.62 -12.15
N GLY A 58 4.88 -7.10 -10.93
CA GLY A 58 3.92 -7.39 -9.86
C GLY A 58 2.85 -6.32 -9.80
N ILE A 59 1.58 -6.73 -9.81
CA ILE A 59 0.44 -5.81 -9.64
C ILE A 59 -0.40 -6.20 -8.44
N HIS A 60 -0.89 -5.20 -7.71
CA HIS A 60 -1.80 -5.39 -6.60
C HIS A 60 -3.20 -4.95 -7.02
N LEU A 61 -4.14 -5.88 -7.03
CA LEU A 61 -5.55 -5.60 -7.30
C LEU A 61 -6.32 -5.58 -5.99
N ARG A 62 -6.67 -4.37 -5.52
CA ARG A 62 -7.60 -4.16 -4.41
C ARG A 62 -9.00 -3.93 -4.98
N ASN A 63 -9.74 -5.01 -5.21
CA ASN A 63 -11.08 -4.99 -5.81
C ASN A 63 -12.11 -5.79 -5.01
N GLY A 64 -11.89 -5.94 -3.70
CA GLY A 64 -12.87 -6.51 -2.79
C GLY A 64 -14.07 -5.59 -2.60
N ILE A 65 -15.23 -6.15 -2.24
CA ILE A 65 -16.50 -5.40 -2.11
C ILE A 65 -16.40 -4.22 -1.13
N ASP A 66 -15.66 -4.40 -0.04
CA ASP A 66 -15.44 -3.34 0.96
C ASP A 66 -14.62 -2.20 0.37
N TRP A 67 -13.70 -2.49 -0.55
CA TRP A 67 -12.90 -1.48 -1.22
C TRP A 67 -13.70 -0.69 -2.26
N VAL A 68 -14.62 -1.36 -2.97
CA VAL A 68 -15.53 -0.68 -3.89
C VAL A 68 -16.29 0.42 -3.16
N ARG A 69 -16.85 0.11 -1.98
CA ARG A 69 -17.53 1.09 -1.13
C ARG A 69 -16.59 2.15 -0.59
N ALA A 70 -15.37 1.79 -0.21
CA ALA A 70 -14.40 2.77 0.27
C ALA A 70 -14.07 3.84 -0.79
N CYS A 71 -13.98 3.45 -2.07
CA CYS A 71 -13.74 4.39 -3.17
C CYS A 71 -14.91 5.34 -3.44
N GLU A 72 -16.13 5.06 -2.95
CA GLU A 72 -17.27 6.00 -3.03
C GLU A 72 -17.03 7.26 -2.17
N HIS A 73 -16.10 7.21 -1.21
CA HIS A 73 -15.80 8.32 -0.31
C HIS A 73 -14.65 9.23 -0.75
N LEU A 74 -14.13 9.08 -1.98
CA LEU A 74 -13.01 9.90 -2.46
C LEU A 74 -13.34 11.39 -2.54
N GLU A 75 -14.59 11.74 -2.89
CA GLU A 75 -15.01 13.14 -3.01
C GLU A 75 -15.03 13.85 -1.65
N SER A 76 -15.45 13.15 -0.59
CA SER A 76 -15.48 13.69 0.76
C SER A 76 -14.13 13.57 1.50
N SER A 77 -13.27 12.65 1.07
CA SER A 77 -11.95 12.43 1.65
C SER A 77 -10.87 12.26 0.57
N PRO A 78 -10.33 13.36 0.00
CA PRO A 78 -9.34 13.28 -1.08
C PRO A 78 -7.99 12.65 -0.69
N LEU A 79 -7.66 12.65 0.62
CA LEU A 79 -6.45 12.04 1.18
C LEU A 79 -6.75 10.70 1.86
N LEU A 80 -7.77 9.98 1.39
CA LEU A 80 -8.20 8.70 1.93
C LEU A 80 -7.05 7.68 1.95
N PHE A 81 -6.83 7.05 3.11
CA PHE A 81 -5.80 6.03 3.31
C PHE A 81 -4.42 6.47 2.79
N SER A 82 -3.86 5.75 1.81
CA SER A 82 -2.54 6.00 1.25
C SER A 82 -2.56 6.90 0.01
N ALA A 83 -3.68 7.55 -0.33
CA ALA A 83 -3.74 8.52 -1.44
C ALA A 83 -2.60 9.56 -1.45
N PRO A 84 -2.12 10.09 -0.30
CA PRO A 84 -0.98 11.01 -0.25
C PRO A 84 0.30 10.50 -0.95
N GLN A 85 0.51 9.19 -1.09
CA GLN A 85 1.67 8.64 -1.80
C GLN A 85 1.67 9.03 -3.29
N CYS A 86 0.49 9.23 -3.87
CA CYS A 86 0.30 9.57 -5.27
C CYS A 86 0.06 11.05 -5.46
N VAL A 87 -0.82 11.67 -4.68
CA VAL A 87 -1.26 13.07 -4.88
C VAL A 87 -0.51 14.08 -4.01
N GLY A 88 0.31 13.59 -3.08
CA GLY A 88 1.04 14.41 -2.13
C GLY A 88 0.30 14.65 -0.81
N TYR A 89 1.05 15.03 0.23
CA TYR A 89 0.52 15.18 1.59
C TYR A 89 -0.37 16.41 1.78
N MET A 90 -0.28 17.36 0.85
CA MET A 90 -1.13 18.54 0.80
C MET A 90 -2.02 18.56 -0.46
N GLY A 91 -2.09 17.44 -1.19
CA GLY A 91 -2.82 17.37 -2.46
C GLY A 91 -2.19 18.18 -3.59
N GLU A 92 -0.88 18.41 -3.53
CA GLU A 92 -0.16 19.29 -4.46
C GLU A 92 -0.17 18.81 -5.92
N ARG A 93 -0.50 17.53 -6.17
CA ARG A 93 -0.62 16.96 -7.53
C ARG A 93 -2.06 16.86 -8.03
N GLY A 94 -3.01 17.49 -7.33
CA GLY A 94 -4.43 17.49 -7.68
C GLY A 94 -5.21 16.33 -7.06
N PRO A 95 -6.53 16.24 -7.33
CA PRO A 95 -7.38 15.19 -6.77
C PRO A 95 -7.03 13.80 -7.32
N LEU A 96 -7.19 12.77 -6.49
CA LEU A 96 -6.99 11.39 -6.93
C LEU A 96 -8.09 11.02 -7.95
N PRO A 97 -7.75 10.59 -9.17
CA PRO A 97 -8.75 10.13 -10.13
C PRO A 97 -9.53 8.91 -9.57
N PRO A 98 -10.86 8.80 -9.77
CA PRO A 98 -11.63 7.65 -9.26
C PRO A 98 -11.09 6.30 -9.75
N LEU A 99 -10.65 6.24 -11.01
CA LEU A 99 -10.04 5.05 -11.61
C LEU A 99 -8.68 4.68 -10.99
N ALA A 100 -8.03 5.59 -10.27
CA ALA A 100 -6.82 5.27 -9.51
C ALA A 100 -7.15 4.56 -8.18
N CYS A 101 -8.35 4.76 -7.62
CA CYS A 101 -8.81 4.01 -6.43
C CYS A 101 -9.39 2.64 -6.80
N LEU A 102 -10.20 2.60 -7.86
CA LEU A 102 -10.85 1.39 -8.36
C LEU A 102 -10.78 1.34 -9.90
N PRO A 103 -9.68 0.82 -10.47
CA PRO A 103 -9.53 0.72 -11.92
C PRO A 103 -10.47 -0.33 -12.49
N THR A 104 -11.00 -0.08 -13.70
CA THR A 104 -11.74 -1.10 -14.45
C THR A 104 -10.78 -2.12 -15.07
N PRO A 105 -11.25 -3.33 -15.44
CA PRO A 105 -10.42 -4.30 -16.15
C PRO A 105 -9.75 -3.74 -17.41
N GLU A 106 -10.45 -2.87 -18.14
CA GLU A 106 -9.93 -2.20 -19.34
C GLU A 106 -8.75 -1.28 -19.00
N VAL A 107 -8.85 -0.50 -17.93
CA VAL A 107 -7.75 0.37 -17.47
C VAL A 107 -6.54 -0.47 -17.06
N VAL A 108 -6.75 -1.57 -16.31
CA VAL A 108 -5.64 -2.45 -15.88
C VAL A 108 -4.93 -3.06 -17.10
N THR A 109 -5.68 -3.55 -18.07
CA THR A 109 -5.12 -4.17 -19.29
C THR A 109 -4.49 -3.17 -20.25
N GLN A 110 -4.96 -1.92 -20.28
CA GLN A 110 -4.28 -0.84 -21.01
C GLN A 110 -2.95 -0.45 -20.38
N GLN A 111 -2.86 -0.43 -19.05
CA GLN A 111 -1.62 -0.12 -18.32
C GLN A 111 -0.59 -1.25 -18.37
N ILE A 112 -1.03 -2.49 -18.61
CA ILE A 112 -0.18 -3.66 -18.78
C ILE A 112 -0.45 -4.25 -20.16
N PRO A 113 0.07 -3.63 -21.23
CA PRO A 113 -0.27 -4.04 -22.58
C PRO A 113 0.24 -5.45 -22.89
N PRO A 114 -0.34 -6.13 -23.90
CA PRO A 114 0.09 -7.47 -24.29
C PRO A 114 1.58 -7.59 -24.62
N SER A 115 2.22 -6.53 -25.14
CA SER A 115 3.68 -6.49 -25.37
C SER A 115 4.47 -6.71 -24.08
N THR A 116 4.09 -6.04 -22.99
CA THR A 116 4.68 -6.24 -21.66
C THR A 116 4.45 -7.67 -21.17
N MET A 117 3.27 -8.25 -21.42
CA MET A 117 2.96 -9.64 -21.03
C MET A 117 3.74 -10.68 -21.84
N MET A 118 4.18 -10.35 -23.06
CA MET A 118 4.99 -11.23 -23.91
C MET A 118 6.47 -11.20 -23.51
N GLU A 119 6.98 -10.04 -23.10
CA GLU A 119 8.37 -9.84 -22.70
C GLU A 119 8.63 -10.24 -21.24
N LEU A 120 7.68 -9.91 -20.34
CA LEU A 120 7.79 -10.09 -18.89
C LEU A 120 6.72 -11.06 -18.35
N GLY A 121 7.04 -11.75 -17.26
CA GLY A 121 6.00 -12.40 -16.46
C GLY A 121 5.09 -11.35 -15.82
N VAL A 122 3.80 -11.63 -15.66
CA VAL A 122 2.88 -10.77 -14.88
C VAL A 122 2.36 -11.55 -13.68
N ALA A 123 2.61 -11.02 -12.48
CA ALA A 123 2.14 -11.59 -11.22
C ALA A 123 1.02 -10.71 -10.66
N CYS A 124 -0.20 -11.22 -10.66
CA CYS A 124 -1.36 -10.52 -10.12
C CYS A 124 -1.64 -10.96 -8.68
N PHE A 125 -1.46 -10.05 -7.73
CA PHE A 125 -1.75 -10.27 -6.31
C PHE A 125 -3.08 -9.61 -5.95
N ARG A 126 -4.10 -10.42 -5.74
CA ARG A 126 -5.40 -9.94 -5.27
C ARG A 126 -5.46 -10.04 -3.76
N SER A 127 -5.71 -8.92 -3.09
CA SER A 127 -6.07 -8.96 -1.66
C SER A 127 -7.58 -8.97 -1.51
N THR A 128 -8.11 -9.93 -0.76
CA THR A 128 -9.51 -9.98 -0.31
C THR A 128 -9.82 -8.87 0.68
#